data_AF-A0A158I1X3-F1
#
_entry.id   AF-A0A158I1X3-F1
#
_cell.length_a   1.000
_cell.length_b   1.000
_cell.length_c   1.000
_cell.angle_alpha   90.00
_cell.angle_beta   90.00
_cell.angle_gamma   90.00
#
_symmetry.space_group_name_H-M   'P 1'
#
loop_
_entity.id
_entity.type
_entity.pdbx_description
1 polymer ?
#
loop_
_entity_poly.entity_id
_entity_poly.type
_entity_poly.pdbx_seq_one_letter_code
_entity_poly.pdbx_strand_id
1 'polypeptide(L)'
;MRHKLVADVRGLLAATVTLAIAGVLAIVMLEAWNLPVTLILCLQEIIIVVVFATCTWLMYERGEKKLRLYSFEPAQHTMTSEIHALLSRLPDGAAYQQAIDAEQRPYTTGELEQIRSRVRAFSRAE
;
A
#
# COMPACT_ATOMS: atom_id res chain seq x y z
N MET A 1 -2.71 19.39 -7.52
CA MET A 1 -2.06 18.33 -6.70
C MET A 1 -2.41 16.91 -7.14
N ARG A 2 -3.68 16.54 -7.36
CA ARG A 2 -4.07 15.18 -7.82
C ARG A 2 -3.33 14.67 -9.07
N HIS A 3 -3.18 15.49 -10.11
CA HIS A 3 -2.46 15.07 -11.33
C HIS A 3 -0.98 14.73 -11.10
N LYS A 4 -0.30 15.44 -10.18
CA LYS A 4 1.10 15.17 -9.83
C LYS A 4 1.23 13.85 -9.08
N LEU A 5 0.30 13.57 -8.17
CA LEU A 5 0.25 12.30 -7.43
C LEU A 5 -0.01 11.11 -8.37
N VAL A 6 -0.95 11.25 -9.31
CA VAL A 6 -1.27 10.19 -10.29
C VAL A 6 -0.10 9.93 -11.23
N ALA A 7 0.58 10.97 -11.72
CA ALA A 7 1.75 10.84 -12.57
C ALA A 7 2.91 10.12 -11.84
N ASP A 8 3.13 10.47 -10.58
CA ASP A 8 4.17 9.89 -9.73
C ASP A 8 3.89 8.42 -9.40
N VAL A 9 2.63 8.08 -9.07
CA VAL A 9 2.19 6.69 -8.87
C VAL A 9 2.33 5.86 -10.15
N ARG A 10 2.01 6.44 -11.31
CA ARG A 10 2.17 5.78 -12.61
C ARG A 10 3.65 5.58 -12.96
N GLY A 11 4.52 6.54 -12.64
CA GLY A 11 5.96 6.44 -12.82
C GLY A 11 6.58 5.32 -11.98
N LEU A 12 6.19 5.24 -10.70
CA LEU A 12 6.60 4.14 -9.81
C LEU A 12 6.11 2.77 -10.28
N LEU A 13 4.86 2.67 -10.74
CA LEU A 13 4.34 1.43 -11.34
C LEU A 13 5.17 1.01 -12.57
N ALA A 14 5.46 1.96 -13.46
CA ALA A 14 6.29 1.70 -14.63
C ALA A 14 7.70 1.24 -14.22
N ALA A 15 8.29 1.86 -13.19
CA ALA A 15 9.58 1.46 -12.65
C ALA A 15 9.57 0.01 -12.11
N THR A 16 8.54 -0.38 -11.35
CA THR A 16 8.40 -1.76 -10.84
C THR A 16 8.27 -2.77 -11.99
N VAL A 17 7.45 -2.46 -13.00
CA VAL A 17 7.28 -3.34 -14.18
C VAL A 17 8.59 -3.45 -14.96
N THR A 18 9.28 -2.32 -15.17
CA THR A 18 10.54 -2.29 -15.92
C THR A 18 11.62 -3.10 -15.19
N LEU A 19 11.68 -3.00 -13.86
CA LEU A 19 12.60 -3.76 -13.04
C LEU A 19 12.31 -5.27 -13.08
N ALA A 20 11.04 -5.66 -13.03
CA ALA A 20 10.65 -7.06 -13.17
C ALA A 20 11.05 -7.64 -14.54
N ILE A 21 10.80 -6.89 -15.62
CA ILE A 21 11.21 -7.28 -16.97
C ILE A 21 12.74 -7.40 -17.06
N ALA A 22 13.48 -6.42 -16.53
CA ALA A 22 14.93 -6.45 -16.51
C ALA A 22 15.49 -7.64 -15.73
N GLY A 23 14.86 -8.01 -14.61
CA GLY A 23 15.20 -9.20 -13.83
C GLY A 23 15.04 -10.50 -14.62
N VAL A 24 13.92 -10.67 -15.32
CA VAL A 24 13.69 -11.83 -16.20
C VAL A 24 14.72 -11.86 -17.32
N LEU A 25 15.02 -10.71 -17.94
CA LEU A 25 16.00 -10.62 -19.01
C LEU A 25 17.41 -11.00 -18.51
N ALA A 26 17.78 -10.57 -17.32
CA ALA A 26 19.06 -10.90 -16.69
C ALA A 26 19.21 -12.42 -16.46
N ILE A 27 18.15 -13.09 -16.01
CA ILE A 27 18.12 -14.54 -15.83
C ILE A 27 18.33 -15.26 -17.18
N VAL A 28 17.60 -14.85 -18.22
CA VAL A 28 17.73 -15.45 -19.57
C VAL A 28 19.11 -15.21 -20.16
N MET A 29 19.68 -14.00 -20.00
CA MET A 29 21.02 -13.71 -20.48
C MET A 29 22.08 -14.51 -19.74
N LEU A 30 21.89 -14.78 -18.45
CA LEU A 30 22.82 -15.56 -17.65
C LEU A 30 22.92 -17.02 -18.15
N GLU A 31 21.81 -17.60 -18.62
CA GLU A 31 21.78 -18.95 -19.21
C GLU A 31 22.52 -19.03 -20.55
N ALA A 32 22.69 -17.90 -21.26
CA ALA A 32 23.44 -17.84 -22.50
C ALA A 32 24.97 -17.87 -22.28
N TRP A 33 25.43 -17.74 -21.03
CA TRP A 33 26.86 -17.72 -20.70
C TRP A 33 27.37 -19.13 -20.45
N ASN A 34 28.59 -19.41 -20.90
CA ASN A 34 29.24 -20.71 -20.67
C ASN A 34 29.83 -20.79 -19.24
N LEU A 35 28.96 -20.77 -18.24
CA LEU A 35 29.29 -20.87 -16.82
C LEU A 35 28.90 -22.26 -16.27
N PRO A 36 29.55 -22.71 -15.18
CA PRO A 36 29.08 -23.87 -14.42
C PRO A 36 27.63 -23.69 -13.97
N VAL A 37 26.82 -24.76 -14.10
CA VAL A 37 25.39 -24.75 -13.73
C VAL A 37 25.16 -24.29 -12.29
N THR A 38 26.04 -24.68 -11.36
CA THR A 38 25.97 -24.27 -9.96
C THR A 38 26.13 -22.76 -9.77
N LEU A 39 26.98 -22.11 -10.58
CA LEU A 39 27.15 -20.66 -10.56
C LEU A 39 25.95 -19.94 -11.18
N ILE A 40 25.37 -20.49 -12.24
CA ILE A 40 24.16 -19.94 -12.85
C ILE A 40 23.01 -19.95 -11.84
N LEU A 41 22.73 -21.08 -11.19
CA LEU A 41 21.66 -21.19 -10.20
C LEU A 41 21.84 -20.21 -9.03
N CYS A 42 23.05 -20.08 -8.51
CA CYS A 42 23.37 -19.14 -7.43
C CYS A 42 23.11 -17.68 -7.85
N LEU A 43 23.54 -17.29 -9.05
CA LEU A 43 23.31 -15.95 -9.58
C LEU A 43 21.83 -15.70 -9.89
N GLN A 44 21.09 -16.69 -10.39
CA GLN A 44 19.64 -16.59 -10.59
C GLN A 44 18.93 -16.32 -9.26
N GLU A 45 19.26 -17.05 -8.19
CA GLU A 45 18.67 -16.85 -6.87
C GLU A 45 18.92 -15.44 -6.34
N ILE A 46 20.16 -14.94 -6.46
CA ILE A 46 20.50 -13.57 -6.07
C ILE A 46 19.69 -12.54 -6.87
N ILE A 47 19.60 -12.70 -8.18
CA ILE A 47 18.82 -11.79 -9.05
C ILE A 47 17.35 -11.80 -8.64
N ILE A 48 16.76 -12.98 -8.41
CA ILE A 48 15.36 -13.13 -8.01
C ILE A 48 15.12 -12.43 -6.68
N VAL A 49 15.95 -12.67 -5.66
CA VAL A 49 15.81 -12.06 -4.33
C VAL A 49 15.93 -10.55 -4.41
N VAL A 50 16.94 -10.03 -5.12
CA VAL A 50 17.15 -8.58 -5.26
C VAL A 50 15.98 -7.92 -5.99
N VAL A 51 15.53 -8.48 -7.12
CA VAL A 51 14.40 -7.95 -7.89
C VAL A 51 13.12 -8.01 -7.05
N PHE A 52 12.85 -9.12 -6.38
CA PHE A 52 11.67 -9.28 -5.54
C PHE A 52 11.65 -8.30 -4.36
N ALA A 53 12.76 -8.18 -3.62
CA ALA A 53 12.87 -7.26 -2.50
C ALA A 53 12.70 -5.80 -2.96
N THR A 54 13.32 -5.42 -4.08
CA THR A 54 13.22 -4.07 -4.63
C THR A 54 11.81 -3.75 -5.13
N CYS A 55 11.15 -4.69 -5.82
CA CYS A 55 9.76 -4.54 -6.24
C CYS A 55 8.83 -4.38 -5.03
N THR A 56 9.02 -5.20 -3.99
CA THR A 56 8.24 -5.15 -2.75
C THR A 56 8.45 -3.81 -2.05
N TRP A 57 9.69 -3.31 -1.98
CA TRP A 57 10.00 -2.00 -1.42
C TRP A 57 9.31 -0.87 -2.19
N LEU A 58 9.39 -0.86 -3.52
CA LEU A 58 8.71 0.15 -4.35
C LEU A 58 7.19 0.11 -4.17
N MET A 59 6.61 -1.09 -4.05
CA MET A 59 5.18 -1.26 -3.78
C MET A 59 4.80 -0.79 -2.38
N TYR A 60 5.61 -1.09 -1.37
CA TYR A 60 5.43 -0.63 0.00
C TYR A 60 5.49 0.90 0.09
N GLU A 61 6.50 1.53 -0.52
CA GLU A 61 6.64 2.98 -0.53
C GLU A 61 5.46 3.67 -1.24
N ARG A 62 4.98 3.08 -2.34
CA ARG A 62 3.76 3.52 -3.03
C ARG A 62 2.52 3.35 -2.14
N GLY A 63 2.37 2.20 -1.50
CA GLY A 63 1.19 1.76 -0.76
C GLY A 63 0.98 2.54 0.54
N GLU A 64 2.03 2.69 1.34
CA GLU A 64 1.99 3.44 2.59
C GLU A 64 2.08 4.96 2.36
N LYS A 65 3.17 5.43 1.75
CA LYS A 65 3.52 6.86 1.81
C LYS A 65 2.71 7.71 0.85
N LYS A 66 2.46 7.22 -0.36
CA LYS A 66 1.83 8.03 -1.43
C LYS A 66 0.32 7.81 -1.55
N LEU A 67 -0.15 6.58 -1.35
CA LEU A 67 -1.55 6.24 -1.51
C LEU A 67 -2.31 6.06 -0.19
N ARG A 68 -1.61 5.96 0.96
CA ARG A 68 -2.22 5.65 2.28
C ARG A 68 -3.17 4.44 2.23
N LEU A 69 -2.94 3.54 1.27
CA LEU A 69 -3.76 2.33 1.08
C LEU A 69 -3.41 1.28 2.13
N TYR A 70 -2.17 1.32 2.63
CA TYR A 70 -1.68 0.44 3.69
C TYR A 70 -1.66 1.18 5.03
N SER A 71 -2.82 1.66 5.47
CA SER A 71 -3.02 2.01 6.87
C SER A 71 -3.32 0.71 7.63
N PHE A 72 -2.33 -0.17 7.77
CA PHE A 72 -2.50 -1.44 8.50
C PHE A 72 -2.26 -1.31 10.00
N GLU A 73 -1.88 -0.13 10.48
CA GLU A 73 -1.69 0.08 11.91
C GLU A 73 -3.06 0.04 12.61
N PRO A 74 -3.33 -0.98 13.44
CA PRO A 74 -4.58 -1.05 14.17
C PRO A 74 -4.67 0.19 15.06
N ALA A 75 -5.80 0.88 14.98
CA ALA A 75 -6.08 2.00 15.86
C ALA A 75 -5.95 1.51 17.30
N GLN A 76 -5.11 2.19 18.09
CA GLN A 76 -5.02 1.92 19.53
C GLN A 76 -6.41 2.07 20.16
N HIS A 77 -6.68 1.37 21.26
CA HIS A 77 -8.00 1.39 21.91
C HIS A 77 -8.52 2.81 22.21
N THR A 78 -7.64 3.77 22.48
CA THR A 78 -7.98 5.19 22.67
C THR A 78 -8.47 5.89 21.40
N MET A 79 -7.99 5.48 20.22
CA MET A 79 -8.44 5.99 18.93
C MET A 79 -9.78 5.36 18.52
N THR A 80 -10.04 4.11 18.90
CA THR A 80 -11.31 3.43 18.58
C THR A 80 -12.52 4.15 19.19
N SER A 81 -12.42 4.64 20.43
CA SER A 81 -13.51 5.42 21.05
C SER A 81 -13.70 6.77 20.38
N GLU A 82 -12.62 7.43 19.93
CA GLU A 82 -12.70 8.67 19.16
C GLU A 82 -13.41 8.43 17.80
N ILE A 83 -13.08 7.34 17.11
CA ILE A 83 -13.74 6.97 15.85
C ILE A 83 -15.24 6.77 16.05
N HIS A 84 -15.65 6.09 17.12
CA HIS A 84 -17.07 5.92 17.44
C HIS A 84 -17.77 7.25 17.71
N ALA A 85 -17.13 8.15 18.45
CA ALA A 85 -17.66 9.49 18.75
C ALA A 85 -17.73 10.41 17.52
N LEU A 86 -16.86 10.20 16.53
CA LEU A 86 -16.88 10.94 15.27
C LEU A 86 -17.93 10.36 14.30
N LEU A 87 -18.07 9.04 14.24
CA LEU A 87 -19.07 8.38 13.38
C LEU A 87 -20.49 8.69 13.83
N SER A 88 -20.77 8.79 15.13
CA SER A 88 -22.11 9.16 15.63
C SER A 88 -22.58 10.56 15.19
N ARG A 89 -21.66 11.42 14.72
CA ARG A 89 -21.97 12.76 14.18
C ARG A 89 -22.25 12.76 12.67
N LEU A 90 -22.03 11.64 11.99
CA LEU A 90 -22.26 11.50 10.56
C LEU A 90 -23.57 10.73 10.32
N PRO A 91 -24.38 11.13 9.33
CA PRO A 91 -25.63 10.44 9.00
C PRO A 91 -25.39 8.97 8.59
N ASP A 92 -24.28 8.69 7.88
CA ASP A 92 -23.91 7.34 7.45
C ASP A 92 -23.01 6.58 8.46
N GLY A 93 -22.74 7.18 9.62
CA GLY A 93 -21.76 6.63 10.56
C GLY A 93 -22.17 5.28 11.17
N ALA A 94 -23.47 5.08 11.43
CA ALA A 94 -24.00 3.83 11.97
C ALA A 94 -23.89 2.66 10.97
N ALA A 95 -24.16 2.92 9.69
CA ALA A 95 -24.00 1.91 8.64
C ALA A 95 -22.53 1.51 8.46
N TYR A 96 -21.61 2.46 8.61
CA TYR A 96 -20.18 2.17 8.57
C TYR A 96 -19.72 1.35 9.79
N GLN A 97 -20.17 1.68 11.00
CA GLN A 97 -19.89 0.87 12.20
C GLN A 97 -20.38 -0.57 12.03
N GLN A 98 -21.61 -0.75 11.55
CA GLN A 98 -22.20 -2.06 11.33
C GLN A 98 -21.41 -2.90 10.31
N ALA A 99 -20.85 -2.28 9.27
CA ALA A 99 -20.00 -2.98 8.31
C ALA A 99 -18.67 -3.44 8.92
N ILE A 100 -18.04 -2.60 9.76
CA ILE A 100 -16.79 -2.94 10.44
C ILE A 100 -17.00 -4.06 11.46
N ASP A 101 -18.09 -4.00 12.22
CA ASP A 101 -18.45 -5.01 13.21
C ASP A 101 -18.78 -6.36 12.53
N ALA A 102 -19.44 -6.34 11.37
CA ALA A 102 -19.70 -7.54 10.57
C ALA A 102 -18.42 -8.19 10.03
N GLU A 103 -17.40 -7.38 9.71
CA GLU A 103 -16.08 -7.84 9.27
C GLU A 103 -15.15 -8.25 10.43
N GLN A 104 -15.55 -8.01 11.69
CA GLN A 104 -14.74 -8.23 12.90
C GLN A 104 -13.34 -7.61 12.83
N ARG A 105 -13.17 -6.52 12.06
CA ARG A 105 -11.87 -5.90 11.84
C ARG A 105 -11.67 -4.70 12.77
N PRO A 106 -10.45 -4.47 13.29
CA PRO A 106 -10.16 -3.23 14.00
C PRO A 106 -10.16 -2.04 13.02
N TYR A 107 -10.54 -0.88 13.54
CA TYR A 107 -10.35 0.38 12.82
C TYR A 107 -8.86 0.66 12.62
N THR A 108 -8.55 1.44 11.59
CA THR A 108 -7.17 1.79 11.26
C THR A 108 -6.87 3.27 11.50
N THR A 109 -5.61 3.61 11.76
CA THR A 109 -5.19 5.00 12.01
C THR A 109 -5.48 5.95 10.83
N GLY A 110 -5.41 5.44 9.60
CA GLY A 110 -5.76 6.16 8.38
C GLY A 110 -7.26 6.41 8.21
N GLU A 111 -8.12 5.49 8.69
CA GLU A 111 -9.58 5.69 8.69
C GLU A 111 -9.98 6.82 9.65
N LEU A 112 -9.32 6.96 10.80
CA LEU A 112 -9.57 8.06 11.74
C LEU A 112 -9.42 9.44 11.08
N GLU A 113 -8.33 9.68 10.35
CA GLU A 113 -8.12 10.99 9.72
C GLU A 113 -9.11 11.24 8.58
N GLN A 114 -9.53 10.19 7.85
CA GLN A 114 -10.59 10.30 6.85
C GLN A 114 -11.93 10.67 7.49
N ILE A 115 -12.32 9.99 8.57
CA ILE A 115 -13.55 10.27 9.31
C ILE A 115 -13.50 11.69 9.89
N ARG A 116 -12.38 12.11 10.49
CA ARG A 116 -12.19 13.48 10.99
C ARG A 116 -12.30 14.52 9.87
N SER A 117 -11.82 14.21 8.67
CA SER A 117 -11.98 15.11 7.51
C SER A 117 -13.45 15.23 7.06
N ARG A 118 -14.20 14.12 7.06
CA ARG A 118 -15.64 14.10 6.71
C ARG A 118 -16.49 14.83 7.73
N VAL A 119 -16.25 14.59 9.03
CA VAL A 119 -16.93 15.32 10.11
C VAL A 119 -16.68 16.82 10.01
N ARG A 120 -15.43 17.25 9.77
CA ARG A 120 -15.10 18.67 9.56
C ARG A 120 -15.77 19.29 8.33
N ALA A 121 -15.97 18.50 7.27
CA ALA A 121 -16.68 18.96 6.07
C ALA A 121 -18.18 19.08 6.32
N PHE A 122 -18.77 18.10 7.02
CA PHE A 122 -20.18 18.10 7.40
C PHE A 122 -20.52 19.26 8.34
N SER A 123 -19.71 19.49 9.37
CA SER A 123 -19.90 20.58 10.33
C SER A 123 -19.74 22.00 9.75
N ARG A 124 -19.31 22.13 8.50
CA ARG A 124 -19.25 23.43 7.77
C ARG A 124 -20.43 23.62 6.82
N ALA A 125 -21.21 22.57 6.58
CA ALA A 125 -22.35 22.59 5.69
C ALA A 125 -23.68 22.84 6.43
N GLU A 126 -23.71 22.60 7.74
CA GLU A 126 -24.71 23.14 8.70
C GLU A 126 -24.37 24.58 9.10
#